data_AF-A0A7J4FA53-F1
#
_entry.id   AF-A0A7J4FA53-F1
#
_cell.length_a   1.000
_cell.length_b   1.000
_cell.length_c   1.000
_cell.angle_alpha   90.00
_cell.angle_beta   90.00
_cell.angle_gamma   90.00
#
_symmetry.space_group_name_H-M   'P 1'
#
loop_
_entity.id
_entity.type
_entity.pdbx_description
1 polymer ?
#
loop_
_entity_poly.entity_id
_entity_poly.type
_entity_poly.pdbx_seq_one_letter_code
_entity_poly.pdbx_strand_id
1 'polypeptide(L)'
;MRTTVDRRHYCVECGVVRERGGRSVGHFIDRLEEVQRMLRRRGRRLGTRNLTDVERRIIIRALESDPLFADPWGSTYAAQRRVFIDLLTRHRPTVPRWMFEDVLV
;
A
#
# COMPACT_ATOMS: atom_id res chain seq x y z
N MET A 1 -14.17 35.11 13.23
CA MET A 1 -13.51 34.42 12.09
C MET A 1 -12.66 33.28 12.65
N ARG A 2 -13.02 32.02 12.40
CA ARG A 2 -12.16 30.86 12.74
C ARG A 2 -11.07 30.76 11.68
N THR A 3 -9.84 31.08 12.03
CA THR A 3 -8.65 30.75 11.23
C THR A 3 -8.38 29.26 11.35
N THR A 4 -8.75 28.49 10.33
CA THR A 4 -8.27 27.12 10.16
C THR A 4 -6.79 27.19 9.84
N VAL A 5 -5.94 26.99 10.84
CA VAL A 5 -4.50 26.89 10.63
C VAL A 5 -4.22 25.52 9.99
N ASP A 6 -4.15 25.46 8.67
CA ASP A 6 -3.61 24.31 7.92
C ASP A 6 -2.09 24.25 8.20
N ARG A 7 -1.69 23.60 9.30
CA ARG A 7 -0.29 23.38 9.68
C ARG A 7 0.25 22.20 8.87
N ARG A 8 0.55 22.41 7.60
CA ARG A 8 1.35 21.46 6.83
C ARG A 8 2.73 21.37 7.48
N HIS A 9 3.01 20.27 8.18
CA HIS A 9 4.28 20.01 8.82
C HIS A 9 5.33 19.75 7.73
N TYR A 10 6.18 20.73 7.42
CA TYR A 10 7.32 20.55 6.53
C TYR A 10 8.56 20.13 7.32
N CYS A 11 9.42 19.32 6.72
CA CYS A 11 10.73 19.01 7.26
C CYS A 11 11.63 20.25 7.15
N VAL A 12 12.19 20.72 8.26
CA VAL A 12 13.09 21.88 8.30
C VAL A 12 14.45 21.63 7.64
N GLU A 13 14.85 20.35 7.47
CA GLU A 13 16.13 20.01 6.83
C GLU A 13 16.03 19.86 5.30
N CYS A 14 14.89 19.40 4.77
CA CYS A 14 14.75 19.10 3.33
C CYS A 14 13.55 19.77 2.64
N GLY A 15 12.74 20.56 3.37
CA GLY A 15 11.62 21.33 2.81
C GLY A 15 10.40 20.50 2.39
N VAL A 16 10.45 19.18 2.49
CA VAL A 16 9.33 18.30 2.09
C VAL A 16 8.17 18.44 3.09
N VAL A 17 6.99 18.77 2.57
CA VAL A 17 5.73 18.72 3.33
C VAL A 17 5.45 17.26 3.68
N ARG A 18 5.57 16.90 4.96
CA ARG A 18 5.12 15.60 5.45
C ARG A 18 3.60 15.63 5.52
N GLU A 19 2.95 14.94 4.60
CA GLU A 19 1.62 14.41 4.90
C GLU A 19 1.79 13.44 6.08
N ARG A 20 1.59 13.92 7.30
CA ARG A 20 1.34 13.03 8.45
C ARG A 20 0.12 12.20 8.07
N GLY A 21 0.25 10.88 7.97
CA GLY A 21 -0.90 10.07 7.58
C GLY A 21 -0.62 8.72 6.97
N GLY A 22 0.52 8.09 7.27
CA GLY A 22 0.68 6.67 7.02
C GLY A 22 -0.49 5.87 7.60
N ARG A 23 -0.80 4.74 6.99
CA ARG A 23 -1.86 3.82 7.43
C ARG A 23 -1.23 2.68 8.21
N SER A 24 -2.01 2.12 9.13
CA SER A 24 -1.61 0.91 9.86
C SER A 24 -1.42 -0.26 8.89
N VAL A 25 -0.63 -1.27 9.28
CA VAL A 25 -0.51 -2.53 8.53
C VAL A 25 -1.89 -3.11 8.19
N GLY A 26 -2.83 -3.07 9.14
CA GLY A 26 -4.20 -3.57 8.97
C GLY A 26 -4.91 -2.98 7.74
N HIS A 27 -4.75 -1.69 7.48
CA HIS A 27 -5.28 -1.06 6.26
C HIS A 27 -4.80 -1.76 4.99
N PHE A 28 -3.50 -2.09 4.91
CA PHE A 28 -2.94 -2.77 3.74
C PHE A 28 -3.30 -4.25 3.66
N ILE A 29 -3.57 -4.89 4.81
CA ILE A 29 -4.15 -6.24 4.84
C ILE A 29 -5.54 -6.22 4.22
N ASP A 30 -6.38 -5.24 4.56
CA ASP A 30 -7.71 -5.09 3.94
C ASP A 30 -7.61 -4.87 2.42
N ARG A 31 -6.66 -4.01 1.98
CA ARG A 31 -6.38 -3.80 0.55
C ARG A 31 -5.86 -5.06 -0.14
N LEU A 32 -5.12 -5.92 0.55
CA LEU A 32 -4.71 -7.22 0.01
C LEU A 32 -5.92 -8.12 -0.27
N GLU A 33 -6.98 -8.04 0.53
CA GLU A 33 -8.23 -8.76 0.25
C GLU A 33 -8.97 -8.21 -0.96
N GLU A 34 -8.93 -6.89 -1.16
CA GLU A 34 -9.45 -6.26 -2.37
C GLU A 34 -8.68 -6.67 -3.62
N VAL A 35 -7.34 -6.75 -3.51
CA VAL A 35 -6.48 -7.31 -4.57
C VAL A 35 -6.91 -8.74 -4.89
N GLN A 36 -7.17 -9.58 -3.88
CA GLN A 36 -7.69 -10.92 -4.13
C GLN A 36 -9.04 -10.90 -4.87
N ARG A 37 -9.99 -10.06 -4.46
CA ARG A 37 -11.29 -9.93 -5.13
C ARG A 37 -11.12 -9.48 -6.58
N MET A 38 -10.22 -8.54 -6.83
CA MET A 38 -9.87 -8.03 -8.15
C MET A 38 -9.24 -9.12 -9.03
N LEU A 39 -8.29 -9.90 -8.50
CA LEU A 39 -7.69 -11.04 -9.21
C LEU A 39 -8.70 -12.16 -9.49
N ARG A 40 -9.66 -12.44 -8.59
CA ARG A 40 -10.72 -13.43 -8.89
C ARG A 40 -11.63 -12.98 -10.03
N ARG A 41 -11.96 -11.69 -10.10
CA ARG A 41 -12.86 -11.13 -11.13
C ARG A 41 -12.18 -10.96 -12.48
N ARG A 42 -10.97 -10.39 -12.49
CA ARG A 42 -10.25 -10.01 -13.71
C ARG A 42 -9.16 -11.02 -14.11
N GLY A 43 -8.69 -11.84 -13.18
CA GLY A 43 -7.53 -12.69 -13.39
C GLY A 43 -7.73 -13.81 -14.41
N ARG A 44 -8.95 -14.35 -14.58
CA ARG A 44 -9.24 -15.32 -15.64
C ARG A 44 -8.96 -14.78 -17.05
N ARG A 45 -9.26 -13.49 -17.29
CA ARG A 45 -9.01 -12.85 -18.59
C ARG A 45 -7.51 -12.61 -18.85
N LEU A 46 -6.71 -12.56 -17.79
CA LEU A 46 -5.27 -12.31 -17.84
C LEU A 46 -4.44 -13.59 -17.67
N GLY A 47 -5.08 -14.77 -17.63
CA GLY A 47 -4.40 -16.04 -17.38
C GLY A 47 -3.71 -16.11 -16.00
N THR A 48 -4.08 -15.25 -15.05
CA THR A 48 -3.46 -15.18 -13.73
C THR A 48 -4.35 -15.81 -12.67
N ARG A 49 -3.72 -16.52 -11.73
CA ARG A 49 -4.39 -17.14 -10.59
C ARG A 49 -4.45 -16.19 -9.41
N ASN A 50 -5.40 -16.45 -8.52
CA ASN A 50 -5.47 -15.75 -7.24
C ASN A 50 -4.20 -16.01 -6.40
N LEU A 51 -3.94 -15.15 -5.41
CA LEU A 51 -2.90 -15.40 -4.40
C LEU A 51 -3.27 -16.64 -3.59
N THR A 52 -2.32 -17.57 -3.39
CA THR A 52 -2.47 -18.66 -2.42
C THR A 52 -2.41 -18.09 -1.00
N ASP A 53 -2.85 -18.89 -0.03
CA ASP A 53 -2.74 -18.53 1.39
C ASP A 53 -1.28 -18.36 1.82
N VAL A 54 -0.36 -19.14 1.23
CA VAL A 54 1.08 -19.01 1.47
C VAL A 54 1.59 -17.66 0.95
N GLU A 55 1.23 -17.30 -0.29
CA GLU A 55 1.64 -16.01 -0.88
C GLU A 55 1.08 -14.83 -0.08
N ARG A 56 -0.18 -14.91 0.39
CA ARG A 56 -0.75 -13.89 1.28
C ARG A 56 0.05 -13.76 2.57
N ARG A 57 0.37 -14.87 3.24
CA ARG A 57 1.12 -14.85 4.51
C ARG A 57 2.52 -14.26 4.32
N ILE A 58 3.19 -14.57 3.21
CA ILE A 58 4.49 -13.99 2.87
C ILE A 58 4.37 -12.47 2.69
N ILE A 59 3.37 -12.00 1.94
CA ILE A 59 3.11 -10.57 1.73
C ILE A 59 2.82 -9.88 3.06
N ILE A 60 1.94 -10.43 3.90
CA ILE A 60 1.60 -9.87 5.21
C ILE A 60 2.84 -9.76 6.09
N ARG A 61 3.63 -10.83 6.21
CA ARG A 61 4.88 -10.81 6.98
C ARG A 61 5.87 -9.77 6.46
N ALA A 62 5.96 -9.61 5.15
CA ALA A 62 6.84 -8.60 4.55
C ALA A 62 6.38 -7.17 4.91
N LEU A 63 5.07 -6.92 4.98
CA LEU A 63 4.54 -5.63 5.45
C LEU A 63 4.79 -5.41 6.94
N GLU A 64 4.55 -6.42 7.78
CA GLU A 64 4.80 -6.33 9.23
C GLU A 64 6.27 -6.11 9.56
N SER A 65 7.18 -6.60 8.72
CA SER A 65 8.63 -6.46 8.90
C SER A 65 9.20 -5.18 8.32
N ASP A 66 8.42 -4.42 7.54
CA ASP A 66 8.89 -3.20 6.89
C ASP A 66 8.77 -1.99 7.83
N PRO A 67 9.87 -1.23 8.08
CA PRO A 67 9.87 -0.09 8.99
C PRO A 67 8.80 0.95 8.71
N LEU A 68 8.41 1.14 7.43
CA LEU A 68 7.41 2.12 7.03
C LEU A 68 6.00 1.77 7.51
N PHE A 69 5.76 0.51 7.87
CA PHE A 69 4.47 0.04 8.38
C PHE A 69 4.51 -0.24 9.88
N ALA A 70 5.71 -0.49 10.45
CA ALA A 70 5.92 -0.61 11.89
C ALA A 70 5.71 0.73 12.63
N ASP A 71 6.13 1.85 12.02
CA ASP A 71 5.82 3.21 12.49
C ASP A 71 5.09 4.02 11.39
N PRO A 72 3.74 3.92 11.31
CA PRO A 72 2.95 4.67 10.35
C PRO A 72 3.03 6.20 10.53
N TRP A 73 3.39 6.68 11.72
CA TRP A 73 3.44 8.11 12.03
C TRP A 73 4.75 8.76 11.58
N GLY A 74 5.80 7.96 11.43
CA GLY A 74 7.08 8.33 10.81
C GLY A 74 7.07 8.29 9.27
N SER A 75 6.00 7.78 8.65
CA SER A 75 5.93 7.51 7.21
C SER A 75 4.80 8.27 6.49
N THR A 76 4.82 8.26 5.16
CA THR A 76 3.75 8.82 4.30
C THR A 76 2.97 7.70 3.64
N TYR A 77 1.66 7.91 3.43
CA TYR A 77 0.83 6.93 2.73
C TYR A 77 1.35 6.68 1.31
N ALA A 78 1.87 7.70 0.62
CA ALA A 78 2.48 7.56 -0.71
C ALA A 78 3.68 6.59 -0.71
N ALA A 79 4.56 6.68 0.30
CA ALA A 79 5.70 5.77 0.44
C ALA A 79 5.24 4.34 0.72
N GLN A 80 4.30 4.15 1.66
CA GLN A 80 3.74 2.84 1.97
C GLN A 80 3.02 2.21 0.76
N ARG A 81 2.22 2.99 0.02
CA ARG A 81 1.58 2.53 -1.23
C ARG A 81 2.61 2.03 -2.24
N ARG A 82 3.70 2.78 -2.44
CA ARG A 82 4.76 2.38 -3.37
C ARG A 82 5.35 1.03 -2.98
N VAL A 83 5.72 0.86 -1.72
CA VAL A 83 6.26 -0.42 -1.22
C VAL A 83 5.25 -1.56 -1.35
N PHE A 84 3.99 -1.31 -1.01
CA PHE A 84 2.93 -2.30 -1.14
C PHE A 84 2.73 -2.75 -2.60
N ILE A 85 2.66 -1.81 -3.55
CA ILE A 85 2.55 -2.14 -4.98
C ILE A 85 3.80 -2.87 -5.48
N ASP A 86 4.99 -2.44 -5.08
CA ASP A 86 6.25 -3.09 -5.47
C ASP A 86 6.33 -4.53 -4.94
N LEU A 87 5.81 -4.78 -3.73
CA LEU A 87 5.70 -6.12 -3.17
C LEU A 87 4.72 -6.99 -3.97
N LEU A 88 3.52 -6.48 -4.27
CA LEU A 88 2.53 -7.18 -5.09
C LEU A 88 3.06 -7.50 -6.49
N THR A 89 3.73 -6.54 -7.13
CA THR A 89 4.31 -6.69 -8.47
C THR A 89 5.38 -7.77 -8.49
N ARG A 90 6.21 -7.87 -7.45
CA ARG A 90 7.21 -8.95 -7.30
C ARG A 90 6.57 -10.33 -7.21
N HIS A 91 5.46 -10.47 -6.45
CA HIS A 91 4.75 -11.74 -6.33
C HIS A 91 3.85 -12.07 -7.54
N ARG A 92 3.50 -11.07 -8.34
CA ARG A 92 2.61 -11.16 -9.50
C ARG A 92 3.11 -10.30 -10.67
N PRO A 93 4.23 -10.68 -11.30
CA PRO A 93 4.81 -9.89 -12.40
C PRO A 93 3.95 -9.86 -13.65
N THR A 94 3.04 -10.83 -13.82
CA THR A 94 2.12 -10.91 -14.97
C THR A 94 0.89 -10.02 -14.81
N VAL A 95 0.67 -9.45 -13.63
CA VAL A 95 -0.46 -8.53 -13.38
C VAL A 95 0.04 -7.11 -13.60
N PRO A 96 -0.59 -6.34 -14.48
CA PRO A 96 -0.20 -4.95 -14.71
C PRO A 96 -0.26 -4.12 -13.43
N ARG A 97 0.78 -3.31 -13.19
CA ARG A 97 0.91 -2.48 -11.99
C ARG A 97 -0.31 -1.59 -11.73
N TRP A 98 -0.88 -1.00 -12.79
CA TRP A 98 -2.05 -0.13 -12.69
C TRP A 98 -3.26 -0.81 -12.05
N MET A 99 -3.39 -2.14 -12.17
CA MET A 99 -4.46 -2.89 -11.52
C MET A 99 -4.32 -2.95 -10.00
N PHE A 100 -3.10 -2.87 -9.47
CA PHE A 100 -2.86 -2.75 -8.03
C PHE A 100 -3.07 -1.32 -7.56
N GLU A 101 -2.74 -0.33 -8.40
CA GLU A 101 -2.96 1.09 -8.10
C GLU A 101 -4.44 1.42 -7.98
N ASP A 102 -5.30 0.86 -8.84
CA ASP A 102 -6.77 0.97 -8.78
C ASP A 102 -7.37 0.56 -7.42
N VAL A 103 -6.74 -0.38 -6.72
CA VAL A 103 -7.22 -0.90 -5.42
C VAL A 103 -6.88 0.06 -4.27
N LEU A 104 -5.91 0.95 -4.48
CA LEU A 104 -5.38 1.85 -3.45
C LEU A 104 -5.86 3.30 -3.61
N VAL A 105 -6.90 3.52 -4.43
CA VAL A 105 -7.58 4.82 -4.62
C VAL A 105 -8.58 5.07 -3.50
#